data_AF-A0A3C0QFK2-F1
#
_entry.id   AF-A0A3C0QFK2-F1
#
_cell.length_a   1.000
_cell.length_b   1.000
_cell.length_c   1.000
_cell.angle_alpha   90.00
_cell.angle_beta   90.00
_cell.angle_gamma   90.00
#
_symmetry.space_group_name_H-M   'P 1'
#
loop_
_entity.id
_entity.type
_entity.pdbx_description
1 polymer ?
#
loop_
_entity_poly.entity_id
_entity_poly.type
_entity_poly.pdbx_seq_one_letter_code
_entity_poly.pdbx_strand_id
1 'polypeptide(L)'
;MANAEYIGVKDIIGPFVLVENVSGVGYGELVDIRDNKGRIRHGQVKSLSEKATLVQVFTGTGDLIPNTTKLRFLGKPLEIRLSKNMLGRTFNGLGEPRDGCGETYGGKRVNINGLPLNPMARQYPKDFINTGISAIDTLTTLIRGQKLPIFSGNGLPHNQLAVQIATQAKIMGSDDFAVVFAGIGIKHDDAAYFTQELSNRGHSNNIVTFLNLADDPVIERIATPRMALSTAEYLAYELGLHVLVIITDMTSYCEALREIGVAAGEVPSRKGYPAYLYSDLASLYERAGVVRGVSGSVTQIPILTMPNDDITHPIPDLTGFITEGQIVLSRDLDSRNIYPPIDILTSLSRLMKDGIG
;
A
#
# COMPACT_ATOMS: atom_id res chain seq x y z
N MET A 1 -28.93 10.71 8.15
CA MET A 1 -28.91 11.68 9.27
C MET A 1 -28.12 12.88 8.80
N ALA A 2 -28.56 14.11 9.08
CA ALA A 2 -27.82 15.31 8.69
C ALA A 2 -26.50 15.34 9.49
N ASN A 3 -25.36 15.34 8.80
CA ASN A 3 -24.06 15.44 9.46
C ASN A 3 -23.93 16.84 10.06
N ALA A 4 -23.79 16.92 11.38
CA ALA A 4 -23.61 18.19 12.09
C ALA A 4 -22.31 18.87 11.60
N GLU A 5 -22.42 20.16 11.26
CA GLU A 5 -21.27 21.00 10.93
C GLU A 5 -20.83 21.74 12.20
N TYR A 6 -19.62 21.47 12.65
CA TYR A 6 -19.02 22.11 13.82
C TYR A 6 -18.20 23.31 13.34
N ILE A 7 -18.41 24.47 13.96
CA ILE A 7 -17.74 25.72 13.59
C ILE A 7 -16.78 26.09 14.69
N GLY A 8 -15.53 26.35 14.31
CA GLY A 8 -14.49 26.70 15.25
C GLY A 8 -13.73 25.48 15.73
N VAL A 9 -12.41 25.62 15.81
CA VAL A 9 -11.50 24.64 16.40
C VAL A 9 -10.78 25.29 17.56
N LYS A 10 -10.48 24.50 18.60
CA LYS A 10 -9.82 25.01 19.80
C LYS A 10 -8.37 25.34 19.53
N ASP A 11 -7.66 24.44 18.85
CA ASP A 11 -6.24 24.60 18.58
C ASP A 11 -5.82 23.84 17.31
N ILE A 12 -4.72 24.26 16.72
CA ILE A 12 -4.10 23.68 15.53
C ILE A 12 -2.64 23.41 15.85
N ILE A 13 -2.28 22.13 15.97
CA ILE A 13 -0.96 21.69 16.42
C ILE A 13 -0.34 20.84 15.32
N GLY A 14 0.61 21.41 14.57
CA GLY A 14 1.23 20.71 13.44
C GLY A 14 0.16 20.22 12.44
N PRO A 15 0.09 18.92 12.09
CA PRO A 15 -0.92 18.37 11.20
C PRO A 15 -2.27 18.08 11.88
N PHE A 16 -2.44 18.40 13.16
CA PHE A 16 -3.64 18.07 13.93
C PHE A 16 -4.51 19.31 14.23
N VAL A 17 -5.81 19.06 14.33
CA VAL A 17 -6.85 20.01 14.70
C VAL A 17 -7.60 19.46 15.90
N LEU A 18 -7.72 20.27 16.96
CA LEU A 18 -8.42 19.92 18.18
C LEU A 18 -9.81 20.53 18.20
N VAL A 19 -10.85 19.70 18.35
CA VAL A 19 -12.26 20.15 18.39
C VAL A 19 -12.90 19.70 19.70
N GLU A 20 -13.63 20.60 20.37
CA GLU A 20 -14.35 20.31 21.61
C GLU A 20 -15.84 20.09 21.38
N ASN A 21 -16.51 19.46 22.36
CA ASN A 21 -17.97 19.28 22.39
C ASN A 21 -18.54 18.55 21.16
N VAL A 22 -17.79 17.61 20.62
CA VAL A 22 -18.21 16.78 19.49
C VAL A 22 -18.84 15.50 20.03
N SER A 23 -20.05 15.16 19.58
CA SER A 23 -20.77 13.96 20.01
C SER A 23 -21.04 13.01 18.85
N GLY A 24 -21.00 11.70 19.11
CA GLY A 24 -21.36 10.67 18.14
C GLY A 24 -20.29 10.39 17.07
N VAL A 25 -19.03 10.68 17.38
CA VAL A 25 -17.88 10.47 16.46
C VAL A 25 -17.11 9.20 16.82
N GLY A 26 -16.73 8.45 15.78
CA GLY A 26 -15.98 7.21 15.88
C GLY A 26 -14.48 7.35 15.60
N TYR A 27 -13.67 6.44 16.17
CA TYR A 27 -12.24 6.38 15.88
C TYR A 27 -12.01 6.02 14.41
N GLY A 28 -11.10 6.72 13.74
CA GLY A 28 -10.81 6.49 12.33
C GLY A 28 -11.86 7.03 11.35
N GLU A 29 -12.85 7.77 11.83
CA GLU A 29 -13.88 8.41 11.02
C GLU A 29 -13.29 9.52 10.14
N LEU A 30 -13.80 9.63 8.90
CA LEU A 30 -13.42 10.70 7.96
C LEU A 30 -14.10 12.01 8.33
N VAL A 31 -13.35 13.10 8.20
CA VAL A 31 -13.80 14.46 8.49
C VAL A 31 -13.53 15.34 7.28
N ASP A 32 -14.55 16.06 6.81
CA ASP A 32 -14.36 17.14 5.85
C ASP A 32 -14.09 18.43 6.61
N ILE A 33 -12.98 19.09 6.28
CA ILE A 33 -12.52 20.33 6.90
C ILE A 33 -12.59 21.42 5.84
N ARG A 34 -13.41 22.43 6.07
CA ARG A 34 -13.56 23.56 5.15
C ARG A 34 -12.86 24.79 5.71
N ASP A 35 -11.99 25.38 4.90
CA ASP A 35 -11.31 26.63 5.22
C ASP A 35 -12.21 27.87 5.01
N ASN A 36 -11.69 29.06 5.32
CA ASN A 36 -12.42 30.31 5.12
C ASN A 36 -12.68 30.66 3.64
N LYS A 37 -11.89 30.10 2.71
CA LYS A 37 -12.00 30.27 1.26
C LYS A 37 -12.94 29.23 0.64
N GLY A 38 -13.52 28.33 1.44
CA GLY A 38 -14.43 27.27 1.00
C GLY A 38 -13.74 26.03 0.43
N ARG A 39 -12.40 25.94 0.47
CA ARG A 39 -11.67 24.75 0.04
C ARG A 39 -11.90 23.63 1.03
N ILE A 40 -12.13 22.42 0.51
CA ILE A 40 -12.36 21.22 1.31
C ILE A 40 -11.04 20.47 1.43
N ARG A 41 -10.74 20.02 2.65
CA ARG A 41 -9.66 19.11 2.97
C ARG A 41 -10.24 17.90 3.69
N HIS A 42 -9.61 16.75 3.50
CA HIS A 42 -9.99 15.56 4.25
C HIS A 42 -9.09 15.41 5.47
N GLY A 43 -9.66 14.83 6.51
CA GLY A 43 -8.96 14.45 7.72
C GLY A 43 -9.53 13.17 8.30
N GLN A 44 -8.88 12.66 9.33
CA GLN A 44 -9.31 11.46 10.04
C GLN A 44 -9.24 11.68 11.54
N VAL A 45 -10.22 11.16 12.25
CA VAL A 45 -10.24 11.14 13.72
C VAL A 45 -9.15 10.21 14.24
N LYS A 46 -8.15 10.77 14.91
CA LYS A 46 -7.01 10.04 15.46
C LYS A 46 -7.17 9.71 16.94
N SER A 47 -7.86 10.57 17.70
CA SER A 47 -8.13 10.31 19.11
C SER A 47 -9.43 10.96 19.54
N LEU A 48 -10.10 10.34 20.51
CA LEU A 48 -11.40 10.75 21.04
C LEU A 48 -11.35 10.73 22.56
N SER A 49 -11.91 11.77 23.16
CA SER A 49 -12.18 11.84 24.59
C SER A 49 -13.54 12.51 24.79
N GLU A 50 -14.10 12.43 25.99
CA GLU A 50 -15.39 13.09 26.31
C GLU A 50 -15.36 14.60 26.10
N LYS A 51 -14.18 15.24 26.21
CA LYS A 51 -14.02 16.69 26.15
C LYS A 51 -13.61 17.18 24.76
N ALA A 52 -12.73 16.43 24.09
CA ALA A 52 -12.13 16.85 22.84
C ALA A 52 -11.82 15.68 21.90
N THR A 53 -11.87 15.98 20.61
CA THR A 53 -11.54 15.10 19.49
C THR A 53 -10.32 15.65 18.76
N LEU A 54 -9.34 14.79 18.50
CA LEU A 54 -8.14 15.12 17.73
C LEU A 54 -8.33 14.60 16.30
N VAL A 55 -8.34 15.51 15.33
CA VAL A 55 -8.47 15.22 13.91
C VAL A 55 -7.13 15.48 13.22
N GLN A 56 -6.62 14.50 12.48
CA GLN A 56 -5.44 14.67 11.64
C GLN A 56 -5.86 15.14 10.25
N VAL A 57 -5.28 16.23 9.76
CA VAL A 57 -5.57 16.79 8.44
C VAL A 57 -4.62 16.21 7.40
N PHE A 58 -5.16 15.75 6.28
CA PHE A 58 -4.38 15.02 5.28
C PHE A 58 -3.41 15.94 4.52
N THR A 59 -3.92 17.02 3.95
CA THR A 59 -3.16 18.01 3.19
C THR A 59 -2.50 19.08 4.06
N GLY A 60 -2.36 18.80 5.37
CA GLY A 60 -1.82 19.73 6.35
C GLY A 60 -2.78 20.86 6.75
N THR A 61 -2.33 21.68 7.69
CA THR A 61 -3.15 22.69 8.38
C THR A 61 -2.87 24.13 7.94
N GLY A 62 -1.97 24.35 6.98
CA GLY A 62 -1.67 25.70 6.48
C GLY A 62 -2.93 26.41 5.97
N ASP A 63 -3.09 27.70 6.22
CA ASP A 63 -4.32 28.49 5.92
C ASP A 63 -5.58 28.16 6.76
N LEU A 64 -5.56 27.18 7.66
CA LEU A 64 -6.68 26.97 8.58
C LEU A 64 -6.64 28.01 9.70
N ILE A 65 -7.77 28.71 9.90
CA ILE A 65 -7.93 29.71 10.95
C ILE A 65 -8.89 29.15 12.00
N PRO A 66 -8.51 29.13 13.29
CA PRO A 66 -9.28 28.45 14.32
C PRO A 66 -10.77 28.79 14.34
N ASN A 67 -11.11 30.09 14.30
CA ASN A 67 -12.50 30.55 14.47
C ASN A 67 -13.39 30.36 13.23
N THR A 68 -12.82 30.21 12.04
CA THR A 68 -13.60 30.15 10.77
C THR A 68 -13.61 28.76 10.16
N THR A 69 -12.77 27.85 10.66
CA THR A 69 -12.69 26.48 10.15
C THR A 69 -13.95 25.72 10.51
N LYS A 70 -14.53 25.03 9.53
CA LYS A 70 -15.72 24.20 9.71
C LYS A 70 -15.36 22.74 9.53
N LEU A 71 -15.89 21.87 10.40
CA LEU A 71 -15.68 20.44 10.34
C LEU A 71 -17.00 19.72 10.20
N ARG A 72 -17.03 18.74 9.29
CA ARG A 72 -18.15 17.85 9.08
C ARG A 72 -17.68 16.40 9.18
N PHE A 73 -18.13 15.75 10.24
CA PHE A 73 -17.90 14.34 10.51
C PHE A 73 -18.80 13.50 9.60
N LEU A 74 -18.23 12.52 8.88
CA LEU A 74 -18.95 11.80 7.82
C LEU A 74 -19.63 10.50 8.28
N GLY A 75 -19.39 10.06 9.51
CA GLY A 75 -19.92 8.84 10.11
C GLY A 75 -19.36 7.56 9.50
N LYS A 76 -18.27 7.64 8.74
CA LYS A 76 -17.68 6.52 8.01
C LYS A 76 -16.16 6.57 7.99
N PRO A 77 -15.47 5.43 7.95
CA PRO A 77 -14.02 5.38 7.80
C PRO A 77 -13.60 5.76 6.37
N LEU A 78 -12.29 5.73 6.11
CA LEU A 78 -11.76 5.84 4.75
C LEU A 78 -12.18 4.59 3.94
N GLU A 79 -12.84 4.83 2.82
CA GLU A 79 -13.42 3.79 1.96
C GLU A 79 -12.94 3.95 0.52
N ILE A 80 -12.80 2.82 -0.18
CA ILE A 80 -12.56 2.78 -1.62
C ILE A 80 -13.79 2.23 -2.34
N ARG A 81 -14.08 2.79 -3.51
CA ARG A 81 -15.12 2.29 -4.41
C ARG A 81 -14.53 1.24 -5.35
N LEU A 82 -14.87 -0.02 -5.11
CA LEU A 82 -14.37 -1.16 -5.86
C LEU A 82 -15.27 -1.51 -7.01
N SER A 83 -14.72 -1.62 -8.21
CA SER A 83 -15.42 -2.01 -9.42
C SER A 83 -14.47 -2.75 -10.36
N LYS A 84 -14.99 -3.69 -11.17
CA LYS A 84 -14.19 -4.34 -12.23
C LYS A 84 -13.63 -3.32 -13.23
N ASN A 85 -14.28 -2.17 -13.38
CA ASN A 85 -13.85 -1.07 -14.24
C ASN A 85 -12.59 -0.33 -13.76
N MET A 86 -12.02 -0.73 -12.62
CA MET A 86 -10.71 -0.23 -12.16
C MET A 86 -9.55 -0.86 -12.93
N LEU A 87 -9.77 -2.02 -13.57
CA LEU A 87 -8.77 -2.65 -14.41
C LEU A 87 -8.38 -1.73 -15.57
N GLY A 88 -7.09 -1.48 -15.73
CA GLY A 88 -6.50 -0.55 -16.69
C GLY A 88 -6.56 0.93 -16.33
N ARG A 89 -6.94 1.25 -15.09
CA ARG A 89 -7.02 2.63 -14.60
C ARG A 89 -5.88 2.95 -13.65
N THR A 90 -5.52 4.23 -13.60
CA THR A 90 -4.53 4.77 -12.65
C THR A 90 -5.19 5.70 -11.64
N PHE A 91 -4.88 5.52 -10.36
CA PHE A 91 -5.43 6.25 -9.22
C PHE A 91 -4.32 6.89 -8.38
N ASN A 92 -4.66 7.89 -7.57
CA ASN A 92 -3.79 8.46 -6.54
C ASN A 92 -3.83 7.63 -5.24
N GLY A 93 -3.12 8.08 -4.20
CA GLY A 93 -3.06 7.39 -2.90
C GLY A 93 -4.38 7.33 -2.12
N LEU A 94 -5.36 8.16 -2.47
CA LEU A 94 -6.72 8.16 -1.91
C LEU A 94 -7.73 7.37 -2.77
N GLY A 95 -7.30 6.79 -3.90
CA GLY A 95 -8.16 6.04 -4.80
C GLY A 95 -8.97 6.91 -5.78
N GLU A 96 -8.58 8.17 -5.97
CA GLU A 96 -9.17 9.07 -6.96
C GLU A 96 -8.46 8.89 -8.32
N PRO A 97 -9.18 8.87 -9.45
CA PRO A 97 -8.57 8.67 -10.76
C PRO A 97 -7.56 9.77 -11.15
N ARG A 98 -6.38 9.36 -11.64
CA ARG A 98 -5.29 10.24 -12.09
C ARG A 98 -5.03 10.18 -13.60
N ASP A 99 -5.69 9.27 -14.30
CA ASP A 99 -5.52 9.01 -15.73
C ASP A 99 -6.31 9.94 -16.67
N GLY A 100 -7.12 10.86 -16.13
CA GLY A 100 -7.96 11.75 -16.93
C GLY A 100 -9.19 11.08 -17.55
N CYS A 101 -9.45 9.80 -17.27
CA CYS A 101 -10.57 9.02 -17.83
C CYS A 101 -11.89 9.19 -17.03
N GLY A 102 -11.97 10.16 -16.11
CA GLY A 102 -13.15 10.44 -15.29
C GLY A 102 -13.38 9.45 -14.12
N GLU A 103 -14.48 9.63 -13.38
CA GLU A 103 -14.80 8.80 -12.22
C GLU A 103 -15.11 7.33 -12.58
N THR A 104 -14.83 6.42 -11.64
CA THR A 104 -15.28 5.03 -11.76
C THR A 104 -16.71 4.88 -11.24
N TYR A 105 -17.59 4.44 -12.12
CA TYR A 105 -18.99 4.16 -11.79
C TYR A 105 -19.22 2.69 -11.44
N GLY A 106 -20.30 2.44 -10.69
CA GLY A 106 -20.69 1.11 -10.24
C GLY A 106 -19.89 0.59 -9.04
N GLY A 107 -20.15 -0.65 -8.65
CA GLY A 107 -19.38 -1.31 -7.60
C GLY A 107 -19.80 -0.99 -6.15
N LYS A 108 -19.00 -1.46 -5.20
CA LYS A 108 -19.29 -1.36 -3.76
C LYS A 108 -18.24 -0.53 -3.03
N ARG A 109 -18.64 0.11 -1.93
CA ARG A 109 -17.71 0.80 -1.04
C ARG A 109 -17.25 -0.17 0.05
N VAL A 110 -15.95 -0.22 0.29
CA VAL A 110 -15.36 -1.02 1.37
C VAL A 110 -14.37 -0.19 2.16
N ASN A 111 -14.27 -0.50 3.45
CA ASN A 111 -13.21 0.04 4.30
C ASN A 111 -11.85 -0.46 3.79
N ILE A 112 -10.88 0.45 3.67
CA ILE A 112 -9.55 0.15 3.15
C ILE A 112 -8.72 -0.72 4.11
N ASN A 113 -9.06 -0.72 5.40
CA ASN A 113 -8.35 -1.50 6.41
C ASN A 113 -8.52 -3.01 6.19
N GLY A 114 -9.55 -3.43 5.46
CA GLY A 114 -9.87 -4.84 5.24
C GLY A 114 -10.22 -5.56 6.54
N LEU A 115 -10.25 -6.88 6.48
CA LEU A 115 -10.41 -7.76 7.63
C LEU A 115 -9.37 -8.88 7.56
N PRO A 116 -8.83 -9.33 8.70
CA PRO A 116 -7.90 -10.44 8.70
C PRO A 116 -8.62 -11.71 8.22
N LEU A 117 -7.95 -12.47 7.34
CA LEU A 117 -8.46 -13.76 6.89
C LEU A 117 -8.49 -14.76 8.04
N ASN A 118 -9.63 -15.44 8.21
CA ASN A 118 -9.77 -16.51 9.20
C ASN A 118 -8.77 -17.65 8.88
N PRO A 119 -7.89 -18.06 9.82
CA PRO A 119 -6.93 -19.13 9.60
C PRO A 119 -7.54 -20.44 9.11
N MET A 120 -8.77 -20.78 9.56
CA MET A 120 -9.48 -21.99 9.12
C MET A 120 -10.02 -21.91 7.68
N ALA A 121 -10.24 -20.69 7.19
CA ALA A 121 -10.65 -20.46 5.81
C ALA A 121 -9.45 -20.42 4.86
N ARG A 122 -8.21 -20.32 5.37
CA ARG A 122 -7.01 -20.32 4.52
C ARG A 122 -6.77 -21.69 3.89
N GLN A 123 -6.35 -21.65 2.63
CA GLN A 123 -5.85 -22.79 1.89
C GLN A 123 -4.34 -22.64 1.72
N TYR A 124 -3.62 -23.76 1.85
CA TYR A 124 -2.18 -23.76 1.70
C TYR A 124 -1.78 -23.52 0.22
N PRO A 125 -0.92 -22.52 -0.06
CA PRO A 125 -0.38 -22.24 -1.40
C PRO A 125 0.34 -23.45 -2.03
N LYS A 126 0.10 -23.74 -3.31
CA LYS A 126 0.79 -24.84 -4.02
C LYS A 126 1.20 -24.48 -5.44
N ASP A 127 0.43 -23.65 -6.13
CA ASP A 127 0.71 -23.37 -7.54
C ASP A 127 1.78 -22.29 -7.70
N PHE A 128 2.73 -22.48 -8.62
CA PHE A 128 3.74 -21.45 -8.91
C PHE A 128 3.20 -20.34 -9.83
N ILE A 129 3.85 -19.18 -9.77
CA ILE A 129 3.70 -18.06 -10.71
C ILE A 129 4.99 -17.97 -11.51
N ASN A 130 4.87 -17.94 -12.85
CA ASN A 130 6.02 -17.74 -13.73
C ASN A 130 6.28 -16.24 -13.84
N THR A 131 7.40 -15.77 -13.29
CA THR A 131 7.80 -14.36 -13.31
C THR A 131 8.55 -13.96 -14.58
N GLY A 132 9.07 -14.93 -15.34
CA GLY A 132 9.90 -14.70 -16.53
C GLY A 132 11.37 -14.47 -16.20
N ILE A 133 11.76 -14.57 -14.92
CA ILE A 133 13.11 -14.30 -14.45
C ILE A 133 13.69 -15.60 -13.91
N SER A 134 14.69 -16.15 -14.61
CA SER A 134 15.25 -17.47 -14.28
C SER A 134 15.72 -17.58 -12.83
N ALA A 135 16.37 -16.55 -12.29
CA ALA A 135 16.84 -16.55 -10.90
C ALA A 135 15.68 -16.65 -9.88
N ILE A 136 14.52 -16.05 -10.18
CA ILE A 136 13.33 -16.14 -9.33
C ILE A 136 12.66 -17.49 -9.56
N ASP A 137 12.30 -17.80 -10.80
CA ASP A 137 11.51 -18.98 -11.12
C ASP A 137 12.19 -20.30 -10.74
N THR A 138 13.53 -20.37 -10.83
CA THR A 138 14.27 -21.64 -10.59
C THR A 138 14.87 -21.76 -9.19
N LEU A 139 15.27 -20.66 -8.55
CA LEU A 139 16.01 -20.70 -7.28
C LEU A 139 15.22 -20.13 -6.10
N THR A 140 14.23 -19.28 -6.37
CA THR A 140 13.41 -18.62 -5.34
C THR A 140 11.94 -18.52 -5.79
N THR A 141 11.40 -19.65 -6.24
CA THR A 141 10.09 -19.70 -6.93
C THR A 141 8.99 -19.04 -6.11
N LEU A 142 8.20 -18.19 -6.78
CA LEU A 142 7.06 -17.50 -6.22
C LEU A 142 5.80 -18.38 -6.32
N ILE A 143 5.13 -18.59 -5.18
CA ILE A 143 3.91 -19.39 -5.08
C ILE A 143 2.67 -18.49 -4.98
N ARG A 144 1.53 -18.91 -5.55
CA ARG A 144 0.25 -18.19 -5.48
C ARG A 144 -0.23 -18.06 -4.03
N GLY A 145 -0.47 -16.82 -3.59
CA GLY A 145 -0.81 -16.53 -2.20
C GLY A 145 0.39 -16.23 -1.29
N GLN A 146 1.62 -16.37 -1.80
CA GLN A 146 2.83 -16.07 -1.04
C GLN A 146 3.08 -14.56 -0.94
N LYS A 147 3.76 -14.18 0.14
CA LYS A 147 4.36 -12.86 0.31
C LYS A 147 5.89 -12.95 0.23
N LEU A 148 6.45 -12.56 -0.92
CA LEU A 148 7.88 -12.66 -1.22
C LEU A 148 8.44 -11.27 -1.60
N PRO A 149 9.09 -10.56 -0.65
CA PRO A 149 9.58 -9.21 -0.86
C PRO A 149 10.91 -9.17 -1.63
N ILE A 150 11.19 -8.02 -2.23
CA ILE A 150 12.48 -7.69 -2.84
C ILE A 150 13.19 -6.65 -1.97
N PHE A 151 14.34 -7.02 -1.44
CA PHE A 151 15.24 -6.16 -0.68
C PHE A 151 16.24 -5.54 -1.65
N SER A 152 16.06 -4.26 -1.91
CA SER A 152 16.88 -3.45 -2.80
C SER A 152 17.72 -2.46 -1.99
N GLY A 153 18.50 -1.65 -2.69
CA GLY A 153 19.24 -0.52 -2.16
C GLY A 153 19.03 0.70 -3.04
N ASN A 154 19.31 1.88 -2.49
CA ASN A 154 19.25 3.12 -3.28
C ASN A 154 20.20 3.02 -4.49
N GLY A 155 19.67 3.38 -5.67
CA GLY A 155 20.38 3.33 -6.95
C GLY A 155 20.35 1.97 -7.66
N LEU A 156 19.87 0.88 -7.03
CA LEU A 156 19.74 -0.42 -7.70
C LEU A 156 18.50 -0.46 -8.60
N PRO A 157 18.47 -1.29 -9.67
CA PRO A 157 17.42 -1.30 -10.69
C PRO A 157 16.12 -2.03 -10.27
N HIS A 158 15.64 -1.80 -9.05
CA HIS A 158 14.42 -2.43 -8.52
C HIS A 158 13.14 -1.96 -9.22
N ASN A 159 13.08 -0.71 -9.67
CA ASN A 159 11.94 -0.20 -10.45
C ASN A 159 11.80 -0.94 -11.80
N GLN A 160 12.93 -1.20 -12.46
CA GLN A 160 12.97 -1.97 -13.70
C GLN A 160 12.54 -3.43 -13.47
N LEU A 161 13.02 -4.04 -12.39
CA LEU A 161 12.62 -5.39 -11.98
C LEU A 161 11.12 -5.48 -11.66
N ALA A 162 10.57 -4.48 -10.96
CA ALA A 162 9.14 -4.41 -10.62
C ALA A 162 8.25 -4.38 -11.87
N VAL A 163 8.58 -3.52 -12.84
CA VAL A 163 7.88 -3.45 -14.14
C VAL A 163 8.02 -4.75 -14.92
N GLN A 164 9.22 -5.34 -14.92
CA GLN A 164 9.45 -6.60 -15.61
C GLN A 164 8.57 -7.70 -15.04
N ILE A 165 8.52 -7.85 -13.71
CA ILE A 165 7.64 -8.82 -13.06
C ILE A 165 6.18 -8.51 -13.37
N ALA A 166 5.74 -7.25 -13.26
CA ALA A 166 4.36 -6.84 -13.54
C ALA A 166 3.89 -7.17 -14.97
N THR A 167 4.81 -7.20 -15.93
CA THR A 167 4.49 -7.38 -17.36
C THR A 167 4.72 -8.80 -17.85
N GLN A 168 5.62 -9.56 -17.22
CA GLN A 168 5.97 -10.93 -17.60
C GLN A 168 5.25 -11.98 -16.74
N ALA A 169 4.79 -11.61 -15.54
CA ALA A 169 4.14 -12.55 -14.63
C ALA A 169 2.89 -13.16 -15.26
N LYS A 170 2.82 -14.49 -15.25
CA LYS A 170 1.67 -15.24 -15.76
C LYS A 170 1.48 -16.55 -15.03
N ILE A 171 0.26 -17.06 -15.13
CA ILE A 171 -0.10 -18.40 -14.68
C ILE A 171 -0.15 -19.33 -15.88
N MET A 172 0.40 -20.53 -15.74
CA MET A 172 0.29 -21.55 -16.79
C MET A 172 -1.16 -22.06 -16.83
N GLY A 173 -1.82 -21.90 -17.98
CA GLY A 173 -3.15 -22.48 -18.24
C GLY A 173 -4.35 -21.69 -17.72
N SER A 174 -4.18 -20.43 -17.31
CA SER A 174 -5.29 -19.53 -16.95
C SER A 174 -5.02 -18.10 -17.41
N ASP A 175 -6.04 -17.47 -18.00
CA ASP A 175 -6.02 -16.06 -18.41
C ASP A 175 -6.54 -15.10 -17.32
N ASP A 176 -6.97 -15.65 -16.18
CA ASP A 176 -7.57 -14.89 -15.06
C ASP A 176 -6.49 -14.28 -14.16
N PHE A 177 -5.56 -13.52 -14.74
CA PHE A 177 -4.46 -12.88 -14.03
C PHE A 177 -4.55 -11.36 -14.10
N ALA A 178 -4.45 -10.71 -12.94
CA ALA A 178 -4.44 -9.26 -12.80
C ALA A 178 -3.26 -8.80 -11.94
N VAL A 179 -2.79 -7.59 -12.19
CA VAL A 179 -1.71 -6.97 -11.40
C VAL A 179 -2.25 -5.72 -10.73
N VAL A 180 -1.98 -5.58 -9.44
CA VAL A 180 -2.23 -4.33 -8.71
C VAL A 180 -0.87 -3.75 -8.34
N PHE A 181 -0.54 -2.61 -8.94
CA PHE A 181 0.72 -1.91 -8.71
C PHE A 181 0.49 -0.71 -7.79
N ALA A 182 1.31 -0.57 -6.75
CA ALA A 182 1.23 0.52 -5.79
C ALA A 182 2.58 1.21 -5.64
N GLY A 183 2.68 2.45 -6.12
CA GLY A 183 3.79 3.37 -5.94
C GLY A 183 3.58 4.24 -4.70
N ILE A 184 4.50 4.23 -3.74
CA ILE A 184 4.43 4.96 -2.46
C ILE A 184 5.61 5.92 -2.35
N GLY A 185 5.31 7.22 -2.28
CA GLY A 185 6.34 8.26 -2.14
C GLY A 185 7.37 8.25 -3.27
N ILE A 186 6.98 7.84 -4.48
CA ILE A 186 7.89 7.73 -5.63
C ILE A 186 8.17 9.09 -6.25
N LYS A 187 9.34 9.25 -6.88
CA LYS A 187 9.69 10.49 -7.58
C LYS A 187 8.85 10.62 -8.86
N HIS A 188 8.68 11.85 -9.34
CA HIS A 188 7.98 12.14 -10.60
C HIS A 188 8.57 11.36 -11.79
N ASP A 189 9.90 11.29 -11.89
CA ASP A 189 10.58 10.55 -12.96
C ASP A 189 10.30 9.04 -12.90
N ASP A 190 10.33 8.46 -11.70
CA ASP A 190 10.02 7.03 -11.49
C ASP A 190 8.53 6.74 -11.79
N ALA A 191 7.64 7.65 -11.40
CA ALA A 191 6.20 7.54 -11.68
C ALA A 191 5.93 7.57 -13.19
N ALA A 192 6.57 8.50 -13.91
CA ALA A 192 6.48 8.58 -15.36
C ALA A 192 7.00 7.31 -16.03
N TYR A 193 8.13 6.77 -15.54
CA TYR A 193 8.66 5.48 -15.99
C TYR A 193 7.66 4.34 -15.79
N PHE A 194 7.05 4.22 -14.60
CA PHE A 194 6.04 3.19 -14.34
C PHE A 194 4.83 3.32 -15.25
N THR A 195 4.25 4.52 -15.37
CA THR A 195 3.08 4.74 -16.24
C THR A 195 3.41 4.41 -17.68
N GLN A 196 4.54 4.90 -18.20
CA GLN A 196 4.95 4.65 -19.58
C GLN A 196 5.18 3.16 -19.84
N GLU A 197 5.96 2.48 -19.01
CA GLU A 197 6.32 1.09 -19.26
C GLU A 197 5.16 0.12 -19.00
N LEU A 198 4.31 0.37 -17.99
CA LEU A 198 3.11 -0.45 -17.76
C LEU A 198 2.08 -0.27 -18.88
N SER A 199 1.94 0.94 -19.44
CA SER A 199 1.09 1.18 -20.61
C SER A 199 1.68 0.59 -21.90
N ASN A 200 3.00 0.68 -22.11
CA ASN A 200 3.65 0.22 -23.35
C ASN A 200 3.86 -1.30 -23.40
N ARG A 201 4.26 -1.92 -22.29
CA ARG A 201 4.62 -3.35 -22.22
C ARG A 201 3.47 -4.23 -21.69
N GLY A 202 2.45 -3.63 -21.07
CA GLY A 202 1.40 -4.36 -20.39
C GLY A 202 0.20 -4.67 -21.27
N HIS A 203 -0.47 -5.78 -20.95
CA HIS A 203 -1.90 -5.94 -21.17
C HIS A 203 -2.61 -4.86 -20.35
N SER A 204 -2.61 -3.61 -20.83
CA SER A 204 -3.06 -2.43 -20.08
C SER A 204 -4.44 -2.65 -19.46
N ASN A 205 -5.25 -3.54 -20.01
CA ASN A 205 -6.58 -3.85 -19.51
C ASN A 205 -6.61 -4.68 -18.21
N ASN A 206 -5.50 -5.26 -17.72
CA ASN A 206 -5.48 -6.14 -16.54
C ASN A 206 -4.68 -5.58 -15.35
N ILE A 207 -4.15 -4.36 -15.46
CA ILE A 207 -3.32 -3.73 -14.43
C ILE A 207 -4.09 -2.58 -13.77
N VAL A 208 -4.15 -2.56 -12.44
CA VAL A 208 -4.62 -1.40 -11.68
C VAL A 208 -3.41 -0.72 -11.06
N THR A 209 -3.25 0.59 -11.24
CA THR A 209 -2.09 1.31 -10.72
C THR A 209 -2.54 2.36 -9.70
N PHE A 210 -1.93 2.36 -8.52
CA PHE A 210 -2.04 3.41 -7.51
C PHE A 210 -0.69 4.11 -7.42
N LEU A 211 -0.62 5.41 -7.72
CA LEU A 211 0.61 6.18 -7.68
C LEU A 211 0.46 7.34 -6.70
N ASN A 212 1.20 7.23 -5.60
CA ASN A 212 1.44 8.30 -4.65
C ASN A 212 2.88 8.81 -4.80
N LEU A 213 3.00 10.11 -5.06
CA LEU A 213 4.27 10.77 -5.32
C LEU A 213 4.94 11.27 -4.04
N ALA A 214 6.23 11.63 -4.14
CA ALA A 214 7.01 12.14 -3.03
C ALA A 214 6.51 13.51 -2.50
N ASP A 215 5.85 14.32 -3.33
CA ASP A 215 5.23 15.60 -2.97
C ASP A 215 3.77 15.48 -2.51
N ASP A 216 3.15 14.32 -2.70
CA ASP A 216 1.81 14.04 -2.19
C ASP A 216 1.82 13.93 -0.64
N PRO A 217 0.69 14.20 0.03
CA PRO A 217 0.61 14.18 1.49
C PRO A 217 1.01 12.84 2.13
N VAL A 218 1.67 12.92 3.29
CA VAL A 218 2.25 11.76 3.99
C VAL A 218 1.20 10.70 4.36
N ILE A 219 -0.02 11.11 4.71
CA ILE A 219 -1.09 10.17 5.03
C ILE A 219 -1.54 9.33 3.82
N GLU A 220 -1.41 9.87 2.61
CA GLU A 220 -1.74 9.13 1.40
C GLU A 220 -0.79 7.95 1.20
N ARG A 221 0.48 8.09 1.60
CA ARG A 221 1.45 6.97 1.60
C ARG A 221 0.95 5.81 2.45
N ILE A 222 0.28 6.10 3.57
CA ILE A 222 -0.27 5.09 4.48
C ILE A 222 -1.55 4.45 3.93
N ALA A 223 -2.37 5.24 3.25
CA ALA A 223 -3.60 4.76 2.61
C ALA A 223 -3.32 3.94 1.35
N THR A 224 -2.32 4.30 0.55
CA THR A 224 -2.00 3.71 -0.77
C THR A 224 -1.92 2.17 -0.76
N PRO A 225 -1.11 1.51 0.11
CA PRO A 225 -1.04 0.05 0.12
C PRO A 225 -2.37 -0.58 0.56
N ARG A 226 -3.12 0.07 1.45
CA ARG A 226 -4.45 -0.40 1.89
C ARG A 226 -5.48 -0.32 0.75
N MET A 227 -5.44 0.74 -0.05
CA MET A 227 -6.26 0.91 -1.27
C MET A 227 -5.96 -0.20 -2.28
N ALA A 228 -4.67 -0.44 -2.53
CA ALA A 228 -4.21 -1.49 -3.43
C ALA A 228 -4.63 -2.89 -2.97
N LEU A 229 -4.44 -3.20 -1.68
CA LEU A 229 -4.81 -4.51 -1.12
C LEU A 229 -6.32 -4.72 -1.10
N SER A 230 -7.12 -3.71 -0.77
CA SER A 230 -8.60 -3.82 -0.86
C SER A 230 -9.06 -4.04 -2.29
N THR A 231 -8.37 -3.45 -3.27
CA THR A 231 -8.63 -3.72 -4.69
C THR A 231 -8.25 -5.15 -5.07
N ALA A 232 -7.09 -5.62 -4.60
CA ALA A 232 -6.61 -6.97 -4.87
C ALA A 232 -7.53 -8.04 -4.27
N GLU A 233 -7.97 -7.89 -3.02
CA GLU A 233 -8.91 -8.80 -2.36
C GLU A 233 -10.25 -8.89 -3.10
N TYR A 234 -10.75 -7.77 -3.62
CA TYR A 234 -11.99 -7.75 -4.40
C TYR A 234 -11.83 -8.48 -5.73
N LEU A 235 -10.77 -8.17 -6.48
CA LEU A 235 -10.47 -8.84 -7.74
C LEU A 235 -10.26 -10.34 -7.53
N ALA A 236 -9.58 -10.73 -6.43
CA ALA A 236 -9.31 -12.12 -6.15
C ALA A 236 -10.52 -12.88 -5.60
N TYR A 237 -11.09 -12.41 -4.50
CA TYR A 237 -12.05 -13.20 -3.72
C TYR A 237 -13.49 -13.08 -4.22
N GLU A 238 -13.85 -12.02 -4.93
CA GLU A 238 -15.18 -11.84 -5.49
C GLU A 238 -15.25 -12.06 -7.00
N LEU A 239 -14.21 -11.67 -7.73
CA LEU A 239 -14.16 -11.89 -9.18
C LEU A 239 -13.39 -13.16 -9.57
N GLY A 240 -12.76 -13.85 -8.60
CA GLY A 240 -12.10 -15.12 -8.82
C GLY A 240 -10.75 -15.03 -9.53
N LEU A 241 -10.15 -13.83 -9.65
CA LEU A 241 -8.90 -13.60 -10.36
C LEU A 241 -7.68 -13.99 -9.51
N HIS A 242 -6.58 -14.32 -10.16
CA HIS A 242 -5.28 -14.41 -9.52
C HIS A 242 -4.60 -13.04 -9.58
N VAL A 243 -4.38 -12.45 -8.42
CA VAL A 243 -3.88 -11.09 -8.31
C VAL A 243 -2.45 -11.08 -7.79
N LEU A 244 -1.55 -10.46 -8.54
CA LEU A 244 -0.20 -10.13 -8.08
C LEU A 244 -0.16 -8.67 -7.65
N VAL A 245 0.13 -8.42 -6.39
CA VAL A 245 0.26 -7.08 -5.82
C VAL A 245 1.73 -6.72 -5.71
N ILE A 246 2.15 -5.64 -6.37
CA ILE A 246 3.51 -5.11 -6.28
C ILE A 246 3.43 -3.77 -5.57
N ILE A 247 4.16 -3.64 -4.46
CA ILE A 247 4.14 -2.43 -3.63
C ILE A 247 5.57 -1.89 -3.55
N THR A 248 5.80 -0.66 -4.01
CA THR A 248 7.11 -0.01 -4.00
C THR A 248 6.96 1.48 -3.67
N ASP A 249 7.66 2.11 -2.72
CA ASP A 249 8.68 1.57 -1.84
C ASP A 249 8.14 1.47 -0.40
N MET A 250 8.24 0.30 0.23
CA MET A 250 7.85 0.10 1.64
C MET A 250 8.73 0.88 2.62
N THR A 251 9.93 1.30 2.22
CA THR A 251 10.75 2.22 3.03
C THR A 251 10.09 3.58 3.13
N SER A 252 9.56 4.13 2.03
CA SER A 252 8.77 5.38 2.04
C SER A 252 7.53 5.27 2.92
N TYR A 253 6.89 4.10 2.95
CA TYR A 253 5.78 3.80 3.87
C TYR A 253 6.22 3.84 5.34
N CYS A 254 7.33 3.17 5.69
CA CYS A 254 7.86 3.16 7.05
C CYS A 254 8.30 4.56 7.53
N GLU A 255 8.89 5.35 6.63
CA GLU A 255 9.25 6.75 6.88
C GLU A 255 8.00 7.61 7.15
N ALA A 256 6.93 7.42 6.37
CA ALA A 256 5.65 8.11 6.59
C ALA A 256 5.04 7.78 7.96
N LEU A 257 5.08 6.51 8.37
CA LEU A 257 4.65 6.09 9.71
C LEU A 257 5.49 6.75 10.80
N ARG A 258 6.82 6.81 10.62
CA ARG A 258 7.71 7.47 11.57
C ARG A 258 7.39 8.95 11.71
N GLU A 259 7.20 9.64 10.60
CA GLU A 259 6.88 11.08 10.57
C GLU A 259 5.56 11.36 11.32
N ILE A 260 4.52 10.57 11.07
CA ILE A 260 3.23 10.71 11.75
C ILE A 260 3.34 10.38 13.24
N GLY A 261 4.08 9.33 13.61
CA GLY A 261 4.29 8.98 15.02
C GLY A 261 5.01 10.09 15.79
N VAL A 262 6.06 10.68 15.20
CA VAL A 262 6.78 11.82 15.79
C VAL A 262 5.86 13.04 15.91
N ALA A 263 5.10 13.36 14.87
CA ALA A 263 4.15 14.48 14.90
C ALA A 263 3.05 14.28 15.96
N ALA A 264 2.62 13.03 16.18
CA ALA A 264 1.63 12.67 17.21
C ALA A 264 2.22 12.65 18.64
N GLY A 265 3.53 12.84 18.80
CA GLY A 265 4.21 12.78 20.10
C GLY A 265 4.37 11.35 20.64
N GLU A 266 4.33 10.33 19.77
CA GLU A 266 4.55 8.94 20.16
C GLU A 266 6.01 8.72 20.57
N VAL A 267 6.23 7.85 21.56
CA VAL A 267 7.59 7.50 21.99
C VAL A 267 8.25 6.63 20.92
N PRO A 268 9.38 7.06 20.32
CA PRO A 268 10.05 6.28 19.30
C PRO A 268 10.71 5.03 19.88
N SER A 269 10.81 3.99 19.06
CA SER A 269 11.46 2.72 19.39
C SER A 269 12.80 2.58 18.63
N ARG A 270 13.14 1.36 18.17
CA ARG A 270 14.40 1.02 17.50
C ARG A 270 14.64 1.88 16.26
N LYS A 271 15.82 2.51 16.19
CA LYS A 271 16.23 3.46 15.13
C LYS A 271 15.19 4.56 14.82
N GLY A 272 14.37 4.96 15.80
CA GLY A 272 13.41 6.06 15.67
C GLY A 272 12.04 5.69 15.09
N TYR A 273 11.78 4.43 14.71
CA TYR A 273 10.49 4.01 14.17
C TYR A 273 9.43 3.79 15.26
N PRO A 274 8.12 3.82 14.92
CA PRO A 274 7.06 3.53 15.87
C PRO A 274 7.16 2.11 16.43
N ALA A 275 6.78 1.93 17.70
CA ALA A 275 6.83 0.62 18.37
C ALA A 275 5.92 -0.43 17.71
N TYR A 276 4.84 0.00 17.06
CA TYR A 276 3.88 -0.86 16.37
C TYR A 276 4.24 -1.17 14.91
N LEU A 277 5.44 -0.80 14.43
CA LEU A 277 5.82 -1.00 13.03
C LEU A 277 5.64 -2.46 12.56
N TYR A 278 5.96 -3.44 13.42
CA TYR A 278 5.73 -4.86 13.12
C TYR A 278 4.25 -5.17 12.86
N SER A 279 3.37 -4.79 13.80
CA SER A 279 1.94 -5.07 13.71
C SER A 279 1.28 -4.35 12.55
N ASP A 280 1.72 -3.13 12.24
CA ASP A 280 1.21 -2.37 11.10
C ASP A 280 1.62 -3.00 9.76
N LEU A 281 2.91 -3.37 9.58
CA LEU A 281 3.35 -4.11 8.40
C LEU A 281 2.64 -5.46 8.27
N ALA A 282 2.43 -6.17 9.39
CA ALA A 282 1.70 -7.44 9.40
C ALA A 282 0.26 -7.26 8.91
N SER A 283 -0.40 -6.14 9.25
CA SER A 283 -1.76 -5.84 8.78
C SER A 283 -1.86 -5.69 7.25
N LEU A 284 -0.74 -5.40 6.57
CA LEU A 284 -0.67 -5.34 5.11
C LEU A 284 -0.30 -6.72 4.53
N TYR A 285 0.81 -7.29 4.99
CA TYR A 285 1.37 -8.51 4.40
C TYR A 285 0.49 -9.75 4.64
N GLU A 286 -0.22 -9.83 5.77
CA GLU A 286 -1.14 -10.95 6.06
C GLU A 286 -2.46 -10.92 5.28
N ARG A 287 -2.67 -9.92 4.42
CA ARG A 287 -3.78 -9.91 3.46
C ARG A 287 -3.50 -10.76 2.22
N ALA A 288 -2.27 -11.25 2.05
CA ALA A 288 -1.93 -12.26 1.05
C ALA A 288 -2.48 -13.64 1.42
N GLY A 289 -2.86 -14.42 0.41
CA GLY A 289 -3.21 -15.82 0.61
C GLY A 289 -4.28 -16.34 -0.35
N VAL A 290 -4.58 -17.63 -0.19
CA VAL A 290 -5.63 -18.37 -0.89
C VAL A 290 -6.72 -18.75 0.10
N VAL A 291 -7.99 -18.61 -0.31
CA VAL A 291 -9.16 -18.92 0.51
C VAL A 291 -9.82 -20.20 0.01
N ARG A 292 -10.20 -21.10 0.92
CA ARG A 292 -10.88 -22.35 0.57
C ARG A 292 -12.21 -22.07 -0.13
N GLY A 293 -12.44 -22.75 -1.25
CA GLY A 293 -13.68 -22.62 -2.02
C GLY A 293 -13.75 -21.39 -2.92
N VAL A 294 -12.66 -20.63 -3.02
CA VAL A 294 -12.53 -19.48 -3.91
C VAL A 294 -11.40 -19.76 -4.89
N SER A 295 -11.61 -19.47 -6.18
CA SER A 295 -10.60 -19.73 -7.23
C SER A 295 -9.43 -18.74 -7.18
N GLY A 296 -9.70 -17.48 -6.83
CA GLY A 296 -8.72 -16.42 -6.83
C GLY A 296 -7.73 -16.47 -5.68
N SER A 297 -6.64 -15.72 -5.84
CA SER A 297 -5.53 -15.66 -4.88
C SER A 297 -4.91 -14.28 -4.85
N VAL A 298 -4.42 -13.84 -3.70
CA VAL A 298 -3.65 -12.60 -3.55
C VAL A 298 -2.21 -12.92 -3.23
N THR A 299 -1.29 -12.68 -4.16
CA THR A 299 0.16 -12.80 -3.98
C THR A 299 0.76 -11.41 -3.81
N GLN A 300 1.74 -11.24 -2.92
CA GLN A 300 2.38 -9.94 -2.69
C GLN A 300 3.88 -9.99 -2.97
N ILE A 301 4.37 -8.96 -3.67
CA ILE A 301 5.79 -8.62 -3.80
C ILE A 301 6.00 -7.19 -3.27
N PRO A 302 6.21 -7.04 -1.96
CA PRO A 302 6.65 -5.77 -1.40
C PRO A 302 8.11 -5.51 -1.79
N ILE A 303 8.40 -4.32 -2.29
CA ILE A 303 9.76 -3.88 -2.63
C ILE A 303 10.15 -2.83 -1.59
N LEU A 304 11.33 -3.01 -1.01
CA LEU A 304 11.88 -2.08 -0.04
C LEU A 304 13.33 -1.72 -0.37
N THR A 305 13.71 -0.46 -0.16
CA THR A 305 15.11 -0.05 -0.19
C THR A 305 15.73 -0.07 1.20
N MET A 306 16.78 -0.87 1.37
CA MET A 306 17.51 -0.99 2.63
C MET A 306 18.37 0.26 2.86
N PRO A 307 18.18 0.99 3.97
CA PRO A 307 19.05 2.11 4.29
C PRO A 307 20.50 1.63 4.49
N ASN A 308 21.43 2.22 3.73
CA ASN A 308 22.85 1.84 3.72
C ASN A 308 23.12 0.36 3.40
N ASP A 309 22.22 -0.30 2.67
CA ASP A 309 22.29 -1.74 2.37
C ASP A 309 22.35 -2.62 3.65
N ASP A 310 21.89 -2.10 4.80
CA ASP A 310 21.89 -2.80 6.08
C ASP A 310 20.65 -3.70 6.22
N ILE A 311 20.83 -5.01 6.05
CA ILE A 311 19.76 -6.00 6.21
C ILE A 311 19.25 -6.11 7.66
N THR A 312 20.02 -5.65 8.66
CA THR A 312 19.63 -5.65 10.08
C THR A 312 18.80 -4.42 10.46
N HIS A 313 18.60 -3.50 9.51
CA HIS A 313 17.75 -2.34 9.70
C HIS A 313 16.30 -2.78 10.04
N PRO A 314 15.56 -2.07 10.92
CA PRO A 314 14.22 -2.48 11.34
C PRO A 314 13.25 -2.77 10.19
N ILE A 315 13.37 -2.06 9.06
CA ILE A 315 12.49 -2.26 7.89
C ILE A 315 12.67 -3.65 7.26
N PRO A 316 13.86 -4.03 6.73
CA PRO A 316 14.08 -5.39 6.20
C PRO A 316 13.96 -6.47 7.28
N ASP A 317 14.44 -6.22 8.50
CA ASP A 317 14.36 -7.16 9.63
C ASP A 317 12.90 -7.55 9.92
N LEU A 318 12.04 -6.58 10.23
CA LEU A 318 10.62 -6.84 10.53
C LEU A 318 9.88 -7.39 9.31
N THR A 319 10.20 -6.94 8.10
CA THR A 319 9.61 -7.49 6.88
C THR A 319 9.94 -8.97 6.74
N GLY A 320 11.21 -9.36 6.88
CA GLY A 320 11.65 -10.76 6.77
C GLY A 320 11.13 -11.67 7.89
N PHE A 321 10.77 -11.12 9.05
CA PHE A 321 10.06 -11.86 10.11
C PHE A 321 8.61 -12.18 9.72
N ILE A 322 7.96 -11.31 8.96
CA ILE A 322 6.56 -11.48 8.55
C ILE A 322 6.47 -12.28 7.25
N THR A 323 7.33 -12.01 6.27
CA THR A 323 7.27 -12.61 4.93
C THR A 323 7.88 -14.01 4.88
N GLU A 324 7.58 -14.73 3.80
CA GLU A 324 7.94 -16.14 3.63
C GLU A 324 9.25 -16.31 2.84
N GLY A 325 10.24 -15.48 3.16
CA GLY A 325 11.49 -15.34 2.41
C GLY A 325 11.74 -13.91 1.97
N GLN A 326 12.73 -13.73 1.10
CA GLN A 326 13.13 -12.46 0.51
C GLN A 326 14.02 -12.70 -0.72
N ILE A 327 13.98 -11.78 -1.68
CA ILE A 327 14.92 -11.69 -2.80
C ILE A 327 15.82 -10.49 -2.55
N VAL A 328 17.13 -10.68 -2.51
CA VAL A 328 18.10 -9.61 -2.22
C VAL A 328 18.80 -9.18 -3.51
N LEU A 329 18.85 -7.87 -3.75
CA LEU A 329 19.64 -7.29 -4.84
C LEU A 329 21.02 -6.89 -4.35
N SER A 330 22.06 -7.27 -5.09
CA SER A 330 23.46 -7.01 -4.75
C SER A 330 24.07 -5.91 -5.60
N ARG A 331 24.68 -4.94 -4.92
CA ARG A 331 25.44 -3.86 -5.55
C ARG A 331 26.71 -4.35 -6.25
N ASP A 332 27.31 -5.44 -5.78
CA ASP A 332 28.47 -6.06 -6.46
C ASP A 332 28.06 -6.62 -7.82
N LEU A 333 26.93 -7.32 -7.91
CA LEU A 333 26.42 -7.84 -9.19
C LEU A 333 26.03 -6.71 -10.15
N ASP A 334 25.39 -5.66 -9.63
CA ASP A 334 25.02 -4.48 -10.41
C ASP A 334 26.26 -3.76 -10.97
N SER A 335 27.32 -3.60 -10.16
CA SER A 335 28.59 -3.00 -10.60
C SER A 335 29.29 -3.80 -11.72
N ARG A 336 28.97 -5.09 -11.85
CA ARG A 336 29.44 -5.97 -12.93
C ARG A 336 28.51 -5.98 -14.14
N ASN A 337 27.51 -5.11 -14.18
CA ASN A 337 26.48 -5.01 -15.20
C ASN A 337 25.65 -6.31 -15.38
N ILE A 338 25.43 -7.05 -14.28
CA ILE A 338 24.56 -8.24 -14.28
C ILE A 338 23.14 -7.80 -13.96
N TYR A 339 22.20 -8.10 -14.86
CA TYR A 339 20.77 -7.77 -14.68
C TYR A 339 19.87 -9.01 -14.80
N PRO A 340 18.89 -9.21 -13.89
CA PRO A 340 18.72 -8.47 -12.63
C PRO A 340 19.81 -8.87 -11.60
N PRO A 341 20.29 -7.93 -10.76
CA PRO A 341 21.42 -8.18 -9.85
C PRO A 341 20.99 -8.96 -8.58
N ILE A 342 20.39 -10.13 -8.74
CA ILE A 342 19.86 -10.95 -7.64
C ILE A 342 20.97 -11.79 -7.01
N ASP A 343 21.19 -11.61 -5.71
CA ASP A 343 22.08 -12.46 -4.92
C ASP A 343 21.34 -13.71 -4.42
N ILE A 344 21.61 -14.82 -5.08
CA ILE A 344 20.97 -16.11 -4.81
C ILE A 344 21.31 -16.64 -3.42
N LEU A 345 22.51 -16.37 -2.89
CA LEU A 345 22.95 -16.95 -1.62
C LEU A 345 22.22 -16.36 -0.42
N THR A 346 21.84 -15.08 -0.52
CA THR A 346 21.11 -14.37 0.53
C THR A 346 19.59 -14.35 0.29
N SER A 347 19.15 -14.74 -0.90
CA SER A 347 17.74 -14.88 -1.27
C SER A 347 17.17 -16.24 -0.88
N LEU A 348 15.89 -16.28 -0.50
CA LEU A 348 15.19 -17.50 -0.11
C LEU A 348 13.70 -17.38 -0.38
N SER A 349 13.07 -18.44 -0.88
CA SER A 349 11.61 -18.62 -0.87
C SER A 349 11.27 -19.84 -0.01
N ARG A 350 10.57 -19.64 1.12
CA ARG A 350 10.27 -20.72 2.08
C ARG A 350 9.24 -21.72 1.53
N LEU A 351 8.31 -21.26 0.71
CA LEU A 351 7.23 -22.07 0.12
C LEU A 351 7.62 -22.74 -1.21
N MET A 352 8.83 -22.50 -1.71
CA MET A 352 9.29 -23.02 -3.01
C MET A 352 9.09 -24.55 -3.14
N LYS A 353 9.39 -25.31 -2.08
CA LYS A 353 9.27 -26.78 -2.07
C LYS A 353 7.86 -27.27 -2.37
N ASP A 354 6.85 -26.47 -2.08
CA ASP A 354 5.44 -26.85 -2.18
C ASP A 354 4.84 -26.59 -3.56
N GLY A 355 5.55 -25.86 -4.42
CA GLY A 355 5.15 -25.60 -5.81
C GLY A 355 6.11 -26.12 -6.88
N ILE A 356 7.12 -26.88 -6.48
CA ILE A 356 7.97 -27.66 -7.37
C ILE A 356 7.59 -29.15 -7.25
N GLY A 357 7.03 -29.71 -8.32
CA GLY A 357 6.46 -31.05 -8.42
C GLY A 357 5.53 -31.14 -9.62
#